data_AF-A0A382VWP3-F1
#
_entry.id   AF-A0A382VWP3-F1
#
_cell.length_a   1.000
_cell.length_b   1.000
_cell.length_c   1.000
_cell.angle_alpha   90.00
_cell.angle_beta   90.00
_cell.angle_gamma   90.00
#
_symmetry.space_group_name_H-M   'P 1'
#
loop_
_entity.id
_entity.type
_entity.pdbx_description
1 polymer ?
#
loop_
_entity_poly.entity_id
_entity_poly.type
_entity_poly.pdbx_seq_one_letter_code
_entity_poly.pdbx_strand_id
1 'polypeptide(L)'
;MEQRNSWKTLAVNLLAERTLPVVGVVSIVTLLLLYPMFQMAPSLQASPNPPGEVFELQQDIDNKFPNSIHFTPFLLESRSGDVLTPGVLLEFKQRMQDLFDTDKRGELAAGELEQQPYLVSY
;
A
#
# COMPACT_ATOMS: atom_id res chain seq x y z
N MET A 1 -56.10 -22.49 9.89
CA MET A 1 -55.70 -21.45 10.87
C MET A 1 -54.19 -21.46 10.94
N GLU A 2 -53.57 -20.47 10.32
CA GLU A 2 -52.13 -20.38 10.09
C GLU A 2 -51.41 -20.07 11.41
N GLN A 3 -50.46 -20.90 11.83
CA GLN A 3 -49.61 -20.63 12.99
C GLN A 3 -48.74 -19.40 12.69
N ARG A 4 -49.21 -18.23 13.12
CA ARG A 4 -48.50 -16.97 12.99
C ARG A 4 -47.19 -17.07 13.81
N ASN A 5 -46.05 -17.08 13.11
CA ASN A 5 -44.71 -17.31 13.66
C ASN A 5 -44.43 -16.46 14.93
N SER A 6 -44.55 -17.09 16.10
CA SER A 6 -44.48 -16.48 17.45
C SER A 6 -43.26 -15.59 17.67
N TRP A 7 -42.11 -15.96 17.11
CA TRP A 7 -40.86 -15.20 17.22
C TRP A 7 -40.90 -13.85 16.50
N LYS A 8 -41.61 -13.77 15.36
CA LYS A 8 -41.77 -12.50 14.63
C LYS A 8 -42.64 -11.54 15.42
N THR A 9 -43.71 -12.04 16.04
CA THR A 9 -44.59 -11.23 16.88
C THR A 9 -43.89 -10.76 18.14
N LEU A 10 -43.05 -11.59 18.77
CA LEU A 10 -42.22 -11.19 19.92
C LEU A 10 -41.19 -10.12 19.56
N ALA A 11 -40.51 -10.25 18.41
CA ALA A 11 -39.55 -9.26 17.93
C ALA A 11 -40.23 -7.91 17.66
N VAL A 12 -41.37 -7.92 16.97
CA VAL A 12 -42.16 -6.71 16.68
C VAL A 12 -42.63 -6.04 17.97
N ASN A 13 -43.11 -6.82 18.95
CA ASN A 13 -43.57 -6.27 20.21
C ASN A 13 -42.41 -5.68 21.04
N LEU A 14 -41.24 -6.32 21.04
CA LEU A 14 -40.02 -5.81 21.67
C LEU A 14 -39.57 -4.48 21.03
N LEU A 15 -39.57 -4.40 19.69
CA LEU A 15 -39.24 -3.19 18.93
C LEU A 15 -40.21 -2.04 19.22
N ALA A 16 -41.51 -2.35 19.35
CA ALA A 16 -42.58 -1.37 19.57
C ALA A 16 -42.67 -0.88 21.03
N GLU A 17 -42.51 -1.75 22.02
CA GLU A 17 -42.67 -1.41 23.43
C GLU A 17 -41.37 -0.88 24.06
N ARG A 18 -40.20 -1.22 23.51
CA ARG A 18 -38.87 -0.93 24.07
C ARG A 18 -37.95 -0.26 23.04
N THR A 19 -38.48 0.65 22.24
CA THR A 19 -37.72 1.31 21.15
C THR A 19 -36.45 2.02 21.65
N LEU A 20 -36.55 2.83 22.71
CA LEU A 20 -35.42 3.60 23.27
C LEU A 20 -34.21 2.73 23.67
N PRO A 21 -34.36 1.68 24.50
CA PRO A 21 -33.23 0.81 24.85
C PRO A 21 -32.73 -0.01 23.66
N VAL A 22 -33.61 -0.42 22.73
CA VAL A 22 -33.19 -1.12 21.50
C VAL A 22 -32.30 -0.22 20.65
N VAL A 23 -32.68 1.04 20.44
CA VAL A 23 -31.86 2.03 19.73
C VAL A 23 -30.54 2.28 20.45
N GLY A 24 -30.56 2.40 21.78
CA GLY A 24 -29.36 2.55 22.59
C GLY A 24 -28.37 1.40 22.41
N VAL A 25 -28.87 0.15 22.49
CA VAL A 25 -28.04 -1.06 22.29
C VAL A 25 -27.46 -1.11 20.88
N VAL A 26 -28.28 -0.88 19.85
CA VAL A 26 -27.81 -0.87 18.45
C VAL A 26 -26.75 0.22 18.24
N SER A 27 -26.95 1.41 18.83
CA SER A 27 -25.99 2.51 18.75
C SER A 27 -24.66 2.14 19.42
N ILE A 28 -24.71 1.54 20.61
CA ILE A 28 -23.51 1.07 21.32
C ILE A 28 -22.79 0.01 20.50
N VAL A 29 -23.49 -0.99 19.98
CA VAL A 29 -22.90 -2.05 19.14
C VAL A 29 -22.27 -1.45 17.89
N THR A 30 -22.94 -0.48 17.26
CA THR A 30 -22.41 0.21 16.07
C THR A 30 -21.12 0.96 16.42
N LEU A 31 -21.08 1.69 17.54
CA LEU A 31 -19.88 2.38 18.00
C LEU A 31 -18.74 1.41 18.33
N LEU A 32 -19.04 0.26 18.94
CA LEU A 32 -18.05 -0.79 19.19
C LEU A 32 -17.48 -1.37 17.90
N LEU A 33 -18.30 -1.56 16.87
CA LEU A 33 -17.86 -2.05 15.55
C LEU A 33 -16.99 -1.03 14.79
N LEU A 34 -17.07 0.27 15.13
CA LEU A 34 -16.19 1.28 14.56
C LEU A 34 -14.78 1.27 15.16
N TYR A 35 -14.61 0.77 16.39
CA TYR A 35 -13.30 0.70 17.06
C TYR A 35 -12.16 0.11 16.20
N PRO A 36 -12.31 -1.09 15.57
CA PRO A 36 -11.25 -1.66 14.73
C PRO A 36 -10.92 -0.80 13.51
N MET A 37 -11.84 0.01 12.98
CA MET A 37 -11.56 0.87 11.83
C MET A 37 -10.53 1.96 12.15
N PHE A 38 -10.47 2.42 13.40
CA PHE A 38 -9.51 3.43 13.84
C PHE A 38 -8.18 2.82 14.32
N GLN A 39 -8.23 1.63 14.94
CA GLN A 39 -7.06 1.02 15.57
C GLN A 39 -6.35 -0.02 14.70
N MET A 40 -7.01 -0.55 13.67
CA MET A 40 -6.48 -1.60 12.78
C MET A 40 -6.41 -1.08 11.33
N ALA A 41 -5.88 0.13 11.14
CA ALA A 41 -5.55 0.61 9.81
C ALA A 41 -4.53 -0.35 9.15
N PRO A 42 -4.75 -0.78 7.90
CA PRO A 42 -3.83 -1.68 7.23
C PRO A 42 -2.47 -0.98 7.06
N SER A 43 -1.42 -1.58 7.62
CA SER A 43 -0.04 -1.11 7.43
C SER A 43 0.52 -1.49 6.06
N LEU A 44 -0.11 -2.45 5.38
CA LEU A 44 0.29 -2.97 4.09
C LEU A 44 -0.92 -2.98 3.15
N GLN A 45 -0.67 -2.68 1.89
CA GLN A 45 -1.65 -2.89 0.85
C GLN A 45 -1.88 -4.40 0.69
N ALA A 46 -3.14 -4.83 0.68
CA ALA A 46 -3.46 -6.22 0.38
C ALA A 46 -2.94 -6.58 -1.00
N SER A 47 -2.37 -7.78 -1.14
CA SER A 47 -1.91 -8.27 -2.43
C SER A 47 -3.09 -8.30 -3.41
N PRO A 48 -2.96 -7.70 -4.62
CA PRO A 48 -3.97 -7.83 -5.65
C PRO A 48 -3.97 -9.24 -6.27
N ASN A 49 -2.97 -10.05 -5.95
CA ASN A 49 -2.78 -11.38 -6.51
C ASN A 49 -3.65 -12.39 -5.73
N PRO A 50 -4.63 -13.04 -6.38
CA PRO A 50 -5.39 -14.11 -5.75
C PRO A 50 -4.51 -15.32 -5.45
N PRO A 51 -4.93 -16.22 -4.53
CA PRO A 51 -4.23 -17.49 -4.33
C PRO A 51 -4.27 -18.34 -5.61
N GLY A 52 -3.21 -19.11 -5.86
CA GLY A 52 -3.11 -20.02 -7.00
C GLY A 52 -1.66 -20.33 -7.40
N GLU A 53 -1.49 -21.43 -8.13
CA GLU A 53 -0.18 -21.99 -8.51
C GLU A 53 0.78 -20.95 -9.13
N VAL A 54 0.27 -20.06 -9.99
CA VAL A 54 1.10 -19.02 -10.64
C VAL A 54 1.71 -18.06 -9.62
N PHE A 55 0.93 -17.62 -8.62
CA PHE A 55 1.39 -16.65 -7.63
C PHE A 55 2.20 -17.31 -6.52
N GLU A 56 1.90 -18.57 -6.20
CA GLU A 56 2.73 -19.40 -5.32
C GLU A 56 4.11 -19.64 -5.94
N LEU A 57 4.17 -19.99 -7.23
CA LEU A 57 5.43 -20.15 -7.94
C LEU A 57 6.21 -18.82 -8.01
N GLN A 58 5.52 -17.71 -8.29
CA GLN A 58 6.16 -16.39 -8.28
C GLN A 58 6.73 -16.06 -6.90
N GLN A 59 5.99 -16.31 -5.83
CA GLN A 59 6.46 -16.11 -4.46
C GLN A 59 7.67 -17.01 -4.15
N ASP A 60 7.65 -18.26 -4.63
CA ASP A 60 8.77 -19.19 -4.49
C ASP A 60 10.02 -18.71 -5.25
N ILE A 61 9.83 -18.14 -6.44
CA ILE A 61 10.89 -17.52 -7.23
C ILE A 61 11.42 -16.29 -6.48
N ASP A 62 10.56 -15.39 -6.01
CA ASP A 62 10.98 -14.17 -5.30
C ASP A 62 11.72 -14.49 -4.00
N ASN A 63 11.34 -15.57 -3.30
CA ASN A 63 12.02 -16.04 -2.09
C ASN A 63 13.38 -16.68 -2.39
N LYS A 64 13.50 -17.46 -3.47
CA LYS A 64 14.73 -18.16 -3.86
C LYS A 64 15.72 -17.24 -4.59
N PHE A 65 15.20 -16.27 -5.32
CA PHE A 65 15.93 -15.28 -6.10
C PHE A 65 15.50 -13.89 -5.65
N PRO A 66 15.84 -13.47 -4.42
CA PRO A 66 15.48 -12.15 -3.92
C PRO A 66 16.02 -11.11 -4.89
N ASN A 67 15.12 -10.34 -5.49
CA ASN A 67 15.49 -9.33 -6.46
C ASN A 67 16.20 -8.19 -5.72
N SER A 68 17.53 -8.17 -5.81
CA SER A 68 18.36 -7.12 -5.22
C SER A 68 18.38 -5.83 -6.04
N ILE A 69 17.77 -5.83 -7.24
CA ILE A 69 17.81 -4.72 -8.17
C ILE A 69 16.42 -4.09 -8.27
N HIS A 70 16.28 -2.92 -7.66
CA HIS A 70 15.13 -2.04 -7.90
C HIS A 70 15.38 -1.22 -9.16
N PHE A 71 14.70 -1.59 -10.26
CA PHE A 71 14.83 -0.88 -11.53
C PHE A 71 14.16 0.50 -11.45
N THR A 72 14.98 1.56 -11.53
CA THR A 72 14.50 2.95 -11.59
C THR A 72 14.85 3.53 -12.97
N PRO A 73 13.88 3.62 -13.90
CA PRO A 73 14.13 4.19 -15.21
C PRO A 73 14.27 5.72 -15.14
N PHE A 74 15.22 6.27 -15.91
CA PHE A 74 15.36 7.71 -16.11
C PHE A 74 15.02 8.06 -17.55
N LEU A 75 14.25 9.13 -17.75
CA LEU A 75 13.99 9.71 -19.07
C LEU A 75 14.87 10.93 -19.26
N LEU A 76 15.68 10.93 -20.32
CA LEU A 76 16.50 12.08 -20.70
C LEU A 76 15.77 12.90 -21.78
N GLU A 77 15.54 14.18 -21.50
CA GLU A 77 14.97 15.12 -22.45
C GLU A 77 15.93 16.29 -22.71
N SER A 78 15.96 16.77 -23.94
CA SER A 78 16.73 17.95 -24.32
C SER A 78 15.83 19.17 -24.43
N ARG A 79 16.29 20.30 -23.87
CA ARG A 79 15.60 21.60 -24.02
C ARG A 79 15.59 22.09 -25.47
N SER A 80 16.53 21.65 -26.29
CA SER A 80 16.66 22.02 -27.70
C SER A 80 16.10 20.97 -28.67
N GLY A 81 15.54 19.87 -28.15
CA GLY A 81 14.92 18.81 -28.95
C GLY A 81 15.87 17.71 -29.45
N ASP A 82 17.19 17.89 -29.35
CA ASP A 82 18.18 16.86 -29.66
C ASP A 82 19.01 16.49 -28.42
N VAL A 83 18.90 15.23 -28.01
CA VAL A 83 19.59 14.66 -26.83
C VAL A 83 21.01 14.22 -27.13
N LEU A 84 21.39 14.05 -28.40
CA LEU A 84 22.69 13.54 -28.80
C LEU A 84 23.73 14.65 -29.01
N THR A 85 23.38 15.89 -28.71
CA THR A 85 24.33 17.00 -28.79
C THR A 85 25.42 16.88 -27.72
N PRO A 86 26.67 17.33 -28.00
CA PRO A 86 27.75 17.25 -27.02
C PRO A 86 27.44 17.90 -25.67
N GLY A 87 26.70 19.02 -25.69
CA GLY A 87 26.31 19.74 -24.47
C GLY A 87 25.38 18.92 -23.58
N VAL A 88 24.34 18.31 -24.16
CA VAL A 88 23.38 17.48 -23.41
C VAL A 88 24.06 16.23 -22.85
N LEU A 89 24.89 15.56 -23.63
CA LEU A 89 25.61 14.37 -23.18
C LEU A 89 26.64 14.69 -22.08
N LEU A 90 27.28 15.86 -22.14
CA LEU A 90 28.19 16.32 -21.09
C LEU A 90 27.45 16.62 -19.80
N GLU A 91 26.31 17.31 -19.87
CA GLU A 91 25.45 17.54 -18.70
C GLU A 91 24.98 16.21 -18.12
N PHE A 92 24.47 15.29 -18.94
CA PHE A 92 24.02 13.97 -18.50
C PHE A 92 25.12 13.22 -17.75
N LYS A 93 26.35 13.20 -18.28
CA LYS A 93 27.50 12.60 -17.60
C LYS A 93 27.77 13.24 -16.23
N GLN A 94 27.72 14.56 -16.13
CA GLN A 94 27.93 15.28 -14.87
C GLN A 94 26.83 14.93 -13.86
N ARG A 95 25.56 14.96 -14.27
CA ARG A 95 24.42 14.62 -13.41
C ARG A 95 24.46 13.19 -12.91
N MET A 96 24.85 12.24 -13.77
CA MET A 96 25.06 10.86 -13.35
C MET A 96 26.14 10.77 -12.27
N GLN A 97 27.26 11.48 -12.45
CA GLN A 97 28.35 11.44 -11.49
C GLN A 97 27.95 12.06 -10.15
N ASP A 98 27.25 13.19 -10.16
CA ASP A 98 26.69 13.83 -8.97
C ASP A 98 25.73 12.88 -8.22
N LEU A 99 24.89 12.15 -8.96
CA LEU A 99 23.97 11.16 -8.39
C LEU A 99 24.73 10.03 -7.67
N PHE A 100 25.72 9.42 -8.33
CA PHE A 100 26.54 8.37 -7.71
C PHE A 100 27.35 8.86 -6.53
N ASP A 101 27.88 10.08 -6.58
CA ASP A 101 28.65 10.61 -5.46
C ASP A 101 27.75 10.95 -4.27
N THR A 102 26.51 11.38 -4.51
CA THR A 102 25.48 11.58 -3.47
C THR A 102 25.06 10.24 -2.85
N ASP A 103 24.89 9.21 -3.67
CA ASP A 103 24.60 7.86 -3.21
C ASP A 103 25.71 7.29 -2.31
N LYS A 104 26.98 7.44 -2.71
CA LYS A 104 28.13 6.99 -1.91
C LYS A 104 28.19 7.66 -0.53
N ARG A 105 27.65 8.88 -0.39
CA ARG A 105 27.56 9.59 0.90
C ARG A 105 26.35 9.17 1.74
N GLY A 106 25.49 8.29 1.22
CA GLY A 106 24.23 7.90 1.87
C GLY A 106 23.17 9.00 1.86
N GLU A 107 23.37 10.05 1.06
CA GLU A 107 22.52 11.24 1.03
C GLU A 107 21.29 11.06 0.13
N LEU A 108 21.12 9.90 -0.50
CA LEU A 108 19.88 9.53 -1.19
C LEU A 108 18.79 9.02 -0.24
N ALA A 109 19.10 8.79 1.04
CA ALA A 109 18.12 8.40 2.04
C ALA A 109 17.09 9.52 2.28
N ALA A 110 15.80 9.17 2.26
CA ALA A 110 14.70 10.09 2.50
C ALA A 110 13.80 9.61 3.65
N GLY A 111 13.34 10.54 4.50
CA GLY A 111 12.46 10.22 5.64
C GLY A 111 13.16 9.34 6.67
N GLU A 112 12.58 8.17 6.94
CA GLU A 112 13.06 7.19 7.94
C GLU A 112 14.07 6.18 7.35
N LEU A 113 14.49 6.37 6.11
CA LEU A 113 15.46 5.51 5.45
C LEU A 113 16.86 5.65 6.08
N GLU A 114 17.57 4.51 6.25
CA GLU A 114 18.93 4.50 6.76
C GLU A 114 19.90 5.23 5.81
N GLN A 115 20.83 6.02 6.36
CA GLN A 115 21.84 6.70 5.54
C GLN A 115 22.88 5.71 5.02
N GLN A 116 22.62 5.15 3.84
CA GLN A 116 23.50 4.20 3.17
C GLN A 116 23.42 4.35 1.64
N PRO A 117 24.40 3.83 0.88
CA PRO A 117 24.30 3.74 -0.57
C PRO A 117 23.18 2.79 -1.01
N TYR A 118 22.41 3.21 -2.00
CA TYR A 118 21.27 2.47 -2.56
C TYR A 118 21.48 2.04 -4.01
N LEU A 119 22.33 2.74 -4.77
CA LEU A 119 22.56 2.39 -6.17
C LEU A 119 23.57 1.25 -6.26
N VAL A 120 23.22 0.22 -7.05
CA VAL A 120 24.13 -0.90 -7.32
C VAL A 120 25.35 -0.39 -8.09
N SER A 121 26.55 -0.67 -7.59
CA SER A 121 27.80 -0.47 -8.34
C SER A 121 28.35 -1.82 -8.81
N TYR A 122 28.76 -1.88 -10.07
CA TYR A 122 29.41 -3.03 -10.71
C TYR A 122 30.89 -2.73 -10.97
#